data_AF-A0A7V5P427-F1
#
_entry.id   AF-A0A7V5P427-F1
#
_cell.length_a   1.000
_cell.length_b   1.000
_cell.length_c   1.000
_cell.angle_alpha   90.00
_cell.angle_beta   90.00
_cell.angle_gamma   90.00
#
_symmetry.space_group_name_H-M   'P 1'
#
loop_
_entity.id
_entity.type
_entity.pdbx_description
1 polymer ?
#
loop_
_entity_poly.entity_id
_entity_poly.type
_entity_poly.pdbx_seq_one_letter_code
_entity_poly.pdbx_strand_id
1 'polypeptide(L)'
;MEERRPFRRKQFLINKAFQIKYTVIIAVIGIVIAVLWGTLFYKASKENSQQMLMLVQVDPNLSSMTDIIKEKLASEDNKIMLYLVAFVIAIFLSLVIWGILITHRIAGPIFIISRYVDSITDGKIPETRPLRKKDELKEFFEKFNKMLESLKERENVDLVVINDTLKTLEGIKESIPQDKRADIEREIGELNKLIERKKAFIS
;
A
#
# COMPACT_ATOMS: atom_id res chain seq x y z
N MET A 1 0.43 -34.27 19.17
CA MET A 1 -0.10 -33.00 18.64
C MET A 1 1.09 -32.09 18.43
N GLU A 2 1.54 -31.94 17.18
CA GLU A 2 2.78 -31.24 16.87
C GLU A 2 2.47 -29.74 16.65
N GLU A 3 2.98 -28.91 17.54
CA GLU A 3 2.75 -27.47 17.57
C GLU A 3 3.45 -26.82 16.37
N ARG A 4 2.69 -26.52 15.30
CA ARG A 4 3.22 -25.85 14.11
C ARG A 4 3.65 -24.43 14.47
N ARG A 5 4.96 -24.22 14.65
CA ARG A 5 5.57 -22.91 14.85
C ARG A 5 5.12 -21.94 13.74
N PRO A 6 4.67 -20.71 14.05
CA PRO A 6 4.23 -19.77 13.03
C PRO A 6 5.44 -19.33 12.20
N PHE A 7 5.44 -19.70 10.92
CA PHE A 7 6.40 -19.19 9.94
C PHE A 7 6.27 -17.67 9.85
N ARG A 8 7.11 -16.93 10.60
CA ARG A 8 7.27 -15.49 10.46
C ARG A 8 7.88 -15.22 9.09
N ARG A 9 7.07 -14.86 8.10
CA ARG A 9 7.56 -14.46 6.77
C ARG A 9 8.35 -13.15 6.90
N LYS A 10 9.67 -13.24 6.95
CA LYS A 10 10.64 -12.14 7.12
C LYS A 10 11.01 -11.44 5.80
N GLN A 11 10.02 -11.11 4.96
CA GLN A 11 10.28 -10.27 3.77
C GLN A 11 9.51 -8.97 3.90
N PHE A 12 10.18 -7.94 4.44
CA PHE A 12 9.62 -6.59 4.61
C PHE A 12 9.45 -5.84 3.27
N LEU A 13 10.13 -6.31 2.23
CA LEU A 13 10.24 -5.66 0.93
C LEU A 13 9.60 -6.53 -0.15
N ILE A 14 8.31 -6.37 -0.35
CA ILE A 14 7.55 -7.08 -1.40
C ILE A 14 7.76 -6.39 -2.76
N ASN A 15 7.72 -5.05 -2.78
CA ASN A 15 8.00 -4.23 -3.97
C ASN A 15 8.97 -3.09 -3.59
N LYS A 16 10.27 -3.38 -3.64
CA LYS A 16 11.35 -2.44 -3.28
C LYS A 16 11.31 -1.16 -4.10
N ALA A 17 11.06 -1.28 -5.40
CA ALA A 17 11.04 -0.15 -6.31
C ALA A 17 9.94 0.85 -5.93
N PHE A 18 8.74 0.36 -5.65
CA PHE A 18 7.63 1.21 -5.20
C PHE A 18 7.96 1.91 -3.87
N GLN A 19 8.37 1.16 -2.85
CA GLN A 19 8.61 1.73 -1.52
C GLN A 19 9.73 2.77 -1.52
N ILE A 20 10.85 2.50 -2.21
CA ILE A 20 11.97 3.43 -2.31
C ILE A 20 11.56 4.69 -3.08
N LYS A 21 10.91 4.54 -4.24
CA LYS A 21 10.48 5.67 -5.07
C LYS A 21 9.67 6.69 -4.27
N TYR A 22 8.62 6.23 -3.56
CA TYR A 22 7.76 7.14 -2.81
C TYR A 22 8.38 7.63 -1.51
N THR A 23 9.17 6.81 -0.80
CA THR A 23 9.89 7.25 0.40
C THR A 23 10.89 8.35 0.08
N VAL A 24 11.64 8.23 -1.03
CA VAL A 24 12.59 9.26 -1.49
C VAL A 24 11.85 10.54 -1.87
N ILE A 25 10.73 10.45 -2.61
CA ILE A 25 9.92 11.63 -2.97
C ILE A 25 9.47 12.37 -1.71
N ILE A 26 8.91 11.68 -0.71
CA ILE A 26 8.46 12.28 0.56
C ILE A 26 9.63 12.91 1.31
N ALA A 27 10.76 12.22 1.40
CA ALA A 27 11.94 12.72 2.11
C ALA A 27 12.53 13.97 1.43
N VAL A 28 12.61 14.00 0.09
CA VAL A 28 13.09 15.17 -0.67
C VAL A 28 12.17 16.37 -0.48
N ILE A 29 10.85 16.18 -0.62
CA ILE A 29 9.88 17.26 -0.39
C ILE A 29 10.00 17.80 1.04
N GLY A 30 10.11 16.90 2.02
CA GLY A 30 10.30 17.26 3.42
C GLY A 30 11.58 18.06 3.67
N ILE A 31 12.71 17.66 3.06
CA ILE A 31 13.97 18.40 3.15
C ILE A 31 13.82 19.79 2.52
N VAL A 32 13.22 19.89 1.34
CA VAL A 32 13.02 21.18 0.66
C VAL A 32 12.22 22.13 1.55
N ILE A 33 11.10 21.65 2.12
CA ILE A 33 10.28 22.43 3.06
C ILE A 33 11.10 22.82 4.30
N ALA A 34 11.83 21.88 4.91
CA ALA A 34 12.63 22.14 6.10
C ALA A 34 13.76 23.15 5.85
N VAL A 35 14.42 23.09 4.69
CA VAL A 35 15.44 24.05 4.28
C VAL A 35 14.83 25.42 4.03
N LEU A 36 13.71 25.50 3.31
CA LEU A 36 13.01 26.77 3.08
C LEU A 36 12.63 27.44 4.40
N TRP A 37 11.92 26.73 5.28
CA TRP A 37 11.57 27.26 6.60
C TRP A 37 12.79 27.55 7.47
N GLY A 38 13.81 26.70 7.44
CA GLY A 38 15.05 26.89 8.19
C GLY A 38 15.81 28.15 7.76
N THR A 39 15.86 28.44 6.45
CA THR A 39 16.48 29.68 5.94
C THR A 39 15.69 30.93 6.34
N LEU A 40 14.36 30.89 6.24
CA LEU A 40 13.50 31.99 6.68
C LEU A 40 13.64 32.24 8.19
N PHE A 41 13.65 31.17 8.98
CA PHE A 41 13.83 31.24 10.43
C PHE A 41 15.21 31.78 10.81
N TYR A 42 16.28 31.29 10.18
CA TYR A 42 17.64 31.79 10.44
C TYR A 42 17.77 33.28 10.08
N LYS A 43 17.19 33.70 8.95
CA LYS A 43 17.17 35.11 8.54
C LYS A 43 16.43 35.97 9.55
N ALA A 44 15.22 35.58 9.97
CA ALA A 44 14.45 36.28 10.99
C ALA A 44 15.20 36.35 12.34
N SER A 45 15.85 35.27 12.74
CA SER A 45 16.68 35.25 13.96
C SER A 45 17.85 36.23 13.87
N LYS A 46 18.55 36.26 12.73
CA LYS A 46 19.69 37.16 12.52
C LYS A 46 19.25 38.63 12.48
N GLU A 47 18.11 38.92 11.86
CA GLU A 47 17.51 40.26 11.87
C GLU A 47 17.18 40.71 13.30
N ASN A 48 16.64 39.83 14.15
CA ASN A 48 16.40 40.12 15.57
C ASN A 48 17.70 40.38 16.34
N SER A 49 18.74 39.56 16.12
CA SER A 49 20.07 39.75 16.74
C SER A 49 20.70 41.11 16.35
N GLN A 50 20.54 41.52 15.08
CA GLN A 50 21.03 42.81 14.60
C GLN A 50 20.29 44.00 15.22
N GLN A 51 18.96 43.91 15.37
CA GLN A 51 18.17 44.95 16.02
C GLN A 51 18.57 45.13 17.50
N MET A 52 18.80 44.03 18.21
CA MET A 52 19.28 44.08 19.59
C MET A 52 20.65 44.78 19.70
N LEU A 53 21.57 44.50 18.77
CA LEU A 53 22.86 45.20 18.73
C LEU A 53 22.73 46.70 18.45
N MET A 54 21.81 47.09 17.56
CA MET A 54 21.55 48.51 17.29
C MET A 54 21.03 49.23 18.54
N LEU A 55 20.11 48.64 19.30
CA LEU A 55 19.60 49.22 20.54
C LEU A 55 20.70 49.42 21.60
N VAL A 56 21.60 48.44 21.74
CA VAL A 56 22.70 48.48 22.71
C VAL A 56 23.74 49.55 22.37
N GLN A 57 23.99 49.80 21.08
CA GLN A 57 24.97 50.81 20.64
C GLN A 57 24.47 52.25 20.81
N VAL A 58 23.15 52.45 20.82
CA VAL A 58 22.53 53.79 20.98
C VAL A 58 22.48 54.22 22.44
N ASP A 59 22.50 53.29 23.40
CA ASP A 59 22.49 53.60 24.84
C ASP A 59 23.94 53.84 25.36
N PRO A 60 24.31 55.08 25.77
CA PRO A 60 25.64 55.39 26.27
C PRO A 60 26.06 54.56 27.47
N ASN A 61 25.11 54.13 28.32
CA ASN A 61 25.38 53.34 29.52
C ASN A 61 25.66 51.86 29.20
N LEU A 62 25.27 51.39 28.02
CA LEU A 62 25.40 50.01 27.56
C LEU A 62 26.52 49.81 26.54
N SER A 63 27.07 50.92 26.03
CA SER A 63 28.16 50.96 25.04
C SER A 63 29.41 50.17 25.45
N SER A 64 29.76 50.15 26.74
CA SER A 64 30.88 49.36 27.29
C SER A 64 30.61 47.86 27.36
N MET A 65 29.37 47.42 27.15
CA MET A 65 28.96 46.00 27.15
C MET A 65 28.70 45.45 25.74
N THR A 66 28.88 46.27 24.70
CA THR A 66 28.61 45.94 23.30
C THR A 66 29.35 44.68 22.83
N ASP A 67 30.63 44.55 23.14
CA ASP A 67 31.44 43.39 22.74
C ASP A 67 30.96 42.09 23.41
N ILE A 68 30.64 42.15 24.70
CA ILE A 68 30.12 41.01 25.48
C ILE A 68 28.78 40.54 24.89
N ILE A 69 27.89 41.49 24.55
CA ILE A 69 26.57 41.19 23.98
C ILE A 69 26.72 40.63 22.56
N LYS A 70 27.63 41.18 21.76
CA LYS A 70 27.92 40.68 20.40
C LYS A 70 28.46 39.25 20.41
N GLU A 71 29.38 38.93 21.31
CA GLU A 71 29.90 37.58 21.48
C GLU A 71 28.78 36.61 21.90
N LYS A 72 27.94 37.03 22.85
CA LYS A 72 26.79 36.22 23.30
C LYS A 72 25.80 35.95 22.17
N LEU A 73 25.43 36.96 21.38
CA LEU A 73 24.54 36.80 20.24
C LEU A 73 25.12 35.88 19.16
N ALA A 74 26.42 36.01 18.85
CA ALA A 74 27.08 35.11 17.91
C ALA A 74 27.07 33.65 18.41
N SER A 75 27.23 33.44 19.72
CA SER A 75 27.13 32.10 20.32
C SER A 75 25.71 31.52 20.23
N GLU A 76 24.68 32.35 20.40
CA GLU A 76 23.27 31.95 20.25
C GLU A 76 22.92 31.64 18.79
N ASP A 77 23.36 32.47 17.84
CA ASP A 77 23.18 32.21 16.40
C ASP A 77 23.81 30.87 15.98
N ASN A 78 24.98 30.53 16.54
CA ASN A 78 25.64 29.24 16.31
C ASN A 78 24.84 28.06 16.89
N LYS A 79 24.25 28.20 18.09
CA LYS A 79 23.36 27.17 18.66
C LYS A 79 22.10 27.00 17.81
N ILE A 80 21.51 28.10 17.34
CA ILE A 80 20.36 28.08 16.45
C ILE A 80 20.69 27.33 15.15
N MET A 81 21.84 27.61 14.54
CA MET A 81 22.30 26.87 13.36
C MET A 81 22.47 25.37 13.65
N LEU A 82 23.10 25.01 14.78
CA LEU A 82 23.26 23.62 15.20
C LEU A 82 21.90 22.92 15.38
N TYR A 83 20.94 23.58 16.04
CA TYR A 83 19.59 23.03 16.22
C TYR A 83 18.83 22.89 14.91
N LEU A 84 18.98 23.83 13.98
CA LEU A 84 18.38 23.73 12.64
C LEU A 84 18.93 22.53 11.87
N VAL A 85 20.25 22.34 11.86
CA VAL A 85 20.89 21.19 11.20
C VAL A 85 20.44 19.88 11.85
N ALA A 86 20.47 19.81 13.18
CA ALA A 86 20.00 18.64 13.93
C ALA A 86 18.53 18.33 13.64
N PHE A 87 17.68 19.36 13.55
CA PHE A 87 16.27 19.23 13.21
C PHE A 87 16.06 18.70 11.79
N VAL A 88 16.79 19.19 10.79
CA VAL A 88 16.72 18.70 9.40
C VAL A 88 17.11 17.22 9.32
N ILE A 89 18.15 16.80 10.03
CA ILE A 89 18.55 15.39 10.09
C ILE A 89 17.46 14.54 10.76
N ALA A 90 16.94 15.01 11.91
CA ALA A 90 15.92 14.29 12.66
C ALA A 90 14.62 14.12 11.85
N ILE A 91 14.15 15.17 11.16
CA ILE A 91 12.95 15.09 10.34
C ILE A 91 13.16 14.21 9.11
N PHE A 92 14.34 14.26 8.47
CA PHE A 92 14.67 13.37 7.37
C PHE A 92 14.59 11.89 7.79
N LEU A 93 15.24 11.51 8.90
CA LEU A 93 15.20 10.14 9.40
C LEU A 93 13.77 9.72 9.77
N SER A 94 13.01 10.61 10.39
CA SER A 94 11.61 10.37 10.75
C SER A 94 10.75 10.12 9.50
N LEU A 95 10.90 10.94 8.46
CA LEU A 95 10.17 10.79 7.20
C LEU A 95 10.55 9.53 6.45
N VAL A 96 11.83 9.13 6.46
CA VAL A 96 12.27 7.87 5.85
C VAL A 96 11.65 6.67 6.56
N ILE A 97 11.73 6.62 7.89
CA ILE A 97 11.15 5.54 8.69
C ILE A 97 9.64 5.48 8.46
N TRP A 98 8.96 6.63 8.58
CA TRP A 98 7.52 6.71 8.38
C TRP A 98 7.09 6.34 6.95
N GLY A 99 7.83 6.80 5.94
CA GLY A 99 7.63 6.49 4.52
C GLY A 99 7.71 4.98 4.23
N ILE A 100 8.69 4.29 4.82
CA ILE A 100 8.81 2.83 4.70
C ILE A 100 7.62 2.13 5.37
N LEU A 101 7.21 2.59 6.55
CA LEU A 101 6.08 2.00 7.28
C LEU A 101 4.76 2.13 6.50
N ILE A 102 4.45 3.33 5.99
CA ILE A 102 3.21 3.56 5.25
C ILE A 102 3.21 2.80 3.92
N THR A 103 4.32 2.82 3.18
CA THR A 103 4.41 2.12 1.89
C THR A 103 4.34 0.60 2.06
N HIS A 104 4.78 0.03 3.19
CA HIS A 104 4.57 -1.39 3.49
C HIS A 104 3.08 -1.74 3.72
N ARG A 105 2.34 -0.87 4.42
CA ARG A 105 0.89 -1.02 4.70
C ARG A 105 0.03 -0.95 3.44
N ILE A 106 0.57 -0.44 2.33
CA ILE A 106 -0.07 -0.38 1.01
C ILE A 106 0.42 -1.53 0.11
N ALA A 107 1.74 -1.69 -0.03
CA ALA A 107 2.33 -2.66 -0.95
C ALA A 107 2.02 -4.12 -0.58
N GLY A 108 1.87 -4.42 0.72
CA GLY A 108 1.51 -5.76 1.19
C GLY A 108 0.16 -6.25 0.64
N PRO A 109 -0.93 -5.51 0.89
CA PRO A 109 -2.24 -5.80 0.29
C PRO A 109 -2.22 -5.86 -1.23
N ILE A 110 -1.57 -4.90 -1.92
CA ILE A 110 -1.50 -4.89 -3.39
C ILE A 110 -0.94 -6.21 -3.90
N PHE A 111 0.17 -6.69 -3.34
CA PHE A 111 0.78 -7.93 -3.78
C PHE A 111 -0.11 -9.16 -3.60
N ILE A 112 -0.84 -9.24 -2.48
CA ILE A 112 -1.76 -10.35 -2.24
C ILE A 112 -2.90 -10.30 -3.26
N ILE A 113 -3.46 -9.11 -3.51
CA ILE A 113 -4.54 -8.94 -4.48
C ILE A 113 -4.06 -9.24 -5.90
N SER A 114 -2.85 -8.83 -6.28
CA SER A 114 -2.26 -9.21 -7.57
C SER A 114 -2.20 -10.73 -7.75
N ARG A 115 -1.76 -11.47 -6.73
CA ARG A 115 -1.77 -12.95 -6.78
C ARG A 115 -3.17 -13.54 -6.90
N TYR A 116 -4.17 -12.90 -6.31
CA TYR A 116 -5.57 -13.31 -6.46
C TYR A 116 -6.07 -13.05 -7.87
N VAL A 117 -5.73 -11.91 -8.45
CA VAL A 117 -6.01 -11.62 -9.87
C VAL A 117 -5.34 -12.64 -10.78
N ASP A 118 -4.06 -12.97 -10.54
CA ASP A 118 -3.33 -13.99 -11.30
C ASP A 118 -4.05 -15.36 -11.23
N SER A 119 -4.57 -15.73 -10.06
CA SER A 119 -5.33 -16.99 -9.90
C SER A 119 -6.62 -16.99 -10.73
N ILE A 120 -7.33 -15.86 -10.77
CA ILE A 120 -8.54 -15.70 -11.60
C ILE A 120 -8.18 -15.80 -13.09
N THR A 121 -7.07 -15.19 -13.51
CA THR A 121 -6.59 -15.29 -14.90
C THR A 121 -6.16 -16.72 -15.26
N ASP A 122 -5.68 -17.50 -14.29
CA ASP A 122 -5.38 -18.93 -14.43
C ASP A 122 -6.66 -19.81 -14.38
N GLY A 123 -7.84 -19.19 -14.28
CA GLY A 123 -9.11 -19.89 -14.26
C GLY A 123 -9.45 -20.52 -12.90
N LYS A 124 -9.08 -19.87 -11.78
CA LYS A 124 -9.43 -20.30 -10.43
C LYS A 124 -9.83 -19.13 -9.53
N ILE A 125 -10.93 -19.23 -8.81
CA ILE A 125 -11.32 -18.27 -7.79
C ILE A 125 -10.50 -18.54 -6.53
N PRO A 126 -9.66 -17.60 -6.08
CA PRO A 126 -8.81 -17.83 -4.92
C PRO A 126 -9.60 -17.75 -3.61
N GLU A 127 -9.21 -18.57 -2.64
CA GLU A 127 -9.63 -18.38 -1.25
C GLU A 127 -8.94 -17.14 -0.66
N THR A 128 -9.74 -16.16 -0.26
CA THR A 128 -9.22 -14.92 0.30
C THR A 128 -9.02 -15.02 1.80
N ARG A 129 -8.07 -14.22 2.30
CA ARG A 129 -7.83 -14.02 3.73
C ARG A 129 -7.96 -12.54 4.06
N PRO A 130 -8.44 -12.18 5.26
CA PRO A 130 -8.57 -10.78 5.64
C PRO A 130 -7.21 -10.07 5.63
N LEU A 131 -7.22 -8.80 5.22
CA LEU A 131 -6.05 -7.92 5.34
C LEU A 131 -5.74 -7.61 6.82
N ARG A 132 -4.50 -7.16 7.08
CA ARG A 132 -4.07 -6.83 8.45
C ARG A 132 -4.82 -5.60 8.94
N LYS A 133 -4.96 -5.48 10.27
CA LYS A 133 -5.66 -4.35 10.91
C LYS A 133 -5.11 -2.98 10.54
N LYS A 134 -3.84 -2.86 10.18
CA LYS A 134 -3.22 -1.59 9.80
C LYS A 134 -3.11 -1.42 8.28
N ASP A 135 -3.54 -2.37 7.46
CA ASP A 135 -3.43 -2.18 6.02
C ASP A 135 -4.39 -1.09 5.54
N GLU A 136 -3.96 -0.30 4.55
CA GLU A 136 -4.73 0.87 4.08
C GLU A 136 -5.82 0.49 3.06
N LEU A 137 -5.65 -0.62 2.33
CA LEU A 137 -6.54 -1.03 1.24
C LEU A 137 -7.72 -1.89 1.66
N LYS A 138 -8.20 -1.78 2.91
CA LYS A 138 -9.30 -2.63 3.42
C LYS A 138 -10.61 -2.44 2.67
N GLU A 139 -11.02 -1.20 2.45
CA GLU A 139 -12.28 -0.90 1.75
C GLU A 139 -12.24 -1.44 0.32
N PHE A 140 -11.11 -1.25 -0.37
CA PHE A 140 -10.90 -1.83 -1.69
C PHE A 140 -10.95 -3.36 -1.65
N PHE A 141 -10.32 -3.98 -0.64
CA PHE A 141 -10.31 -5.42 -0.47
C PHE A 141 -11.70 -6.00 -0.18
N GLU A 142 -12.54 -5.30 0.58
CA GLU A 142 -13.94 -5.68 0.79
C GLU A 142 -14.73 -5.66 -0.52
N LYS A 143 -14.57 -4.61 -1.34
CA LYS A 143 -15.17 -4.55 -2.68
C LYS A 143 -14.65 -5.67 -3.59
N PHE A 144 -13.35 -5.98 -3.50
CA PHE A 144 -12.75 -7.09 -4.23
C PHE A 144 -13.33 -8.45 -3.80
N ASN A 145 -13.51 -8.70 -2.49
CA ASN A 145 -14.15 -9.93 -2.03
C ASN A 145 -15.60 -10.06 -2.52
N LYS A 146 -16.37 -8.96 -2.48
CA LYS A 146 -17.74 -8.95 -3.04
C LYS A 146 -17.76 -9.29 -4.53
N MET A 147 -16.78 -8.81 -5.29
CA MET A 147 -16.62 -9.19 -6.70
C MET A 147 -16.36 -10.69 -6.85
N LEU A 148 -15.49 -11.29 -6.02
CA LEU A 148 -15.24 -12.75 -6.05
C LEU A 148 -16.48 -13.56 -5.68
N GLU A 149 -17.23 -13.12 -4.66
CA GLU A 149 -18.49 -13.74 -4.27
C GLU A 149 -19.51 -13.70 -5.43
N SER A 150 -19.67 -12.54 -6.09
CA SER A 150 -20.55 -12.40 -7.25
C SER A 150 -20.10 -13.26 -8.44
N LEU A 151 -18.79 -13.40 -8.68
CA LEU A 151 -18.27 -14.30 -9.72
C LEU A 151 -18.59 -15.76 -9.39
N LYS A 152 -18.35 -16.18 -8.15
CA LYS A 152 -18.64 -17.54 -7.69
C LYS A 152 -20.13 -17.86 -7.75
N GLU A 153 -20.98 -16.91 -7.38
CA GLU A 153 -22.44 -17.05 -7.46
C GLU A 153 -22.90 -17.24 -8.91
N ARG A 154 -22.43 -16.42 -9.86
CA ARG A 154 -22.75 -16.56 -11.29
C ARG A 154 -22.36 -17.93 -11.83
N GLU A 155 -21.16 -18.41 -11.51
CA GLU A 155 -20.69 -19.73 -11.95
C GLU A 155 -21.51 -20.88 -11.34
N ASN A 156 -21.97 -20.74 -10.10
CA ASN A 156 -22.88 -21.71 -9.49
C ASN A 156 -24.25 -21.72 -10.18
N VAL A 157 -24.81 -20.56 -10.53
CA VAL A 157 -26.07 -20.48 -11.28
C VAL A 157 -25.93 -21.17 -12.64
N ASP A 158 -24.86 -20.88 -13.37
CA ASP A 158 -24.57 -21.52 -14.65
C ASP A 158 -24.45 -23.05 -14.50
N LEU A 159 -23.76 -23.52 -13.46
CA LEU A 159 -23.63 -24.94 -13.18
C LEU A 159 -24.98 -25.61 -12.93
N VAL A 160 -25.90 -24.96 -12.22
CA VAL A 160 -27.26 -25.49 -12.03
C VAL A 160 -27.98 -25.66 -13.37
N VAL A 161 -27.98 -24.61 -14.20
CA VAL A 161 -28.63 -24.64 -15.53
C VAL A 161 -28.03 -25.71 -16.43
N ILE A 162 -26.69 -25.84 -16.45
CA ILE A 162 -25.99 -26.84 -17.26
C ILE A 162 -26.32 -28.26 -16.78
N ASN A 163 -26.32 -28.50 -15.46
CA ASN A 163 -26.68 -29.82 -14.91
C ASN A 163 -28.13 -30.21 -15.21
N ASP A 164 -29.07 -29.26 -15.15
CA ASP A 164 -30.48 -29.55 -15.46
C ASP A 164 -30.70 -29.79 -16.95
N THR A 165 -29.96 -29.08 -17.80
CA THR A 165 -29.91 -29.34 -19.26
C THR A 165 -29.34 -30.74 -19.53
N LEU A 166 -28.26 -31.12 -18.87
CA LEU A 166 -27.64 -32.45 -18.99
C LEU A 166 -28.64 -33.56 -18.62
N LYS A 167 -29.32 -33.44 -17.48
CA LYS A 167 -30.35 -34.42 -17.06
C LYS A 167 -31.49 -34.54 -18.07
N THR A 168 -31.91 -33.42 -18.66
CA THR A 168 -32.96 -33.40 -19.69
C THR A 168 -32.51 -34.14 -20.94
N LEU A 169 -31.27 -33.90 -21.40
CA LEU A 169 -30.69 -34.62 -22.54
C LEU A 169 -30.52 -36.11 -22.27
N GLU A 170 -30.08 -36.49 -21.07
CA GLU A 170 -29.97 -37.90 -20.66
C GLU A 170 -31.34 -38.60 -20.66
N GLY A 171 -32.40 -37.93 -20.20
CA GLY A 171 -33.75 -38.49 -20.20
C GLY A 171 -34.36 -38.67 -21.60
N ILE A 172 -33.97 -37.82 -22.57
CA ILE A 172 -34.48 -37.87 -23.95
C ILE A 172 -33.61 -38.78 -24.83
N LYS A 173 -32.35 -39.04 -24.46
CA LYS A 173 -31.41 -39.89 -25.21
C LYS A 173 -32.03 -41.23 -25.64
N GLU A 174 -32.77 -41.88 -24.76
CA GLU A 174 -33.38 -43.18 -25.03
C GLU A 174 -34.62 -43.13 -25.95
N SER A 175 -35.28 -41.97 -26.07
CA SER A 175 -36.48 -41.80 -26.90
C SER A 175 -36.18 -41.36 -28.34
N ILE A 176 -34.90 -41.12 -28.67
CA ILE A 176 -34.48 -40.59 -29.98
C ILE A 176 -34.00 -41.71 -30.93
N PRO A 177 -34.27 -41.60 -32.25
CA PRO A 177 -33.77 -42.49 -33.29
C PRO A 177 -32.25 -42.69 -33.27
N GLN A 178 -31.78 -43.90 -33.59
CA GLN A 178 -30.35 -44.28 -33.47
C GLN A 178 -29.40 -43.38 -34.27
N ASP A 179 -29.84 -42.86 -35.40
CA ASP A 179 -29.06 -41.94 -36.26
C ASP A 179 -28.72 -40.61 -35.57
N LYS A 180 -29.52 -40.17 -34.58
CA LYS A 180 -29.29 -38.93 -33.82
C LYS A 180 -28.74 -39.14 -32.41
N ARG A 181 -28.64 -40.39 -31.93
CA ARG A 181 -28.12 -40.70 -30.59
C ARG A 181 -26.64 -40.31 -30.44
N ALA A 182 -25.85 -40.52 -31.49
CA ALA A 182 -24.43 -40.19 -31.49
C ALA A 182 -24.18 -38.68 -31.28
N ASP A 183 -25.00 -37.82 -31.89
CA ASP A 183 -24.91 -36.37 -31.73
C ASP A 183 -25.21 -35.95 -30.28
N ILE A 184 -26.24 -36.53 -29.67
CA ILE A 184 -26.63 -36.24 -28.27
C ILE A 184 -25.57 -36.72 -27.28
N GLU A 185 -25.00 -37.91 -27.49
CA GLU A 185 -23.90 -38.40 -26.66
C GLU A 185 -22.69 -37.50 -26.72
N ARG A 186 -22.39 -36.93 -27.90
CA ARG A 186 -21.33 -35.94 -28.06
C ARG A 186 -21.62 -34.67 -27.26
N GLU A 187 -22.83 -34.11 -27.37
CA GLU A 187 -23.22 -32.90 -26.61
C GLU A 187 -23.19 -33.14 -25.09
N ILE A 188 -23.68 -34.30 -24.62
CA ILE A 188 -23.58 -34.73 -23.22
C ILE A 188 -22.11 -34.77 -22.77
N GLY A 189 -21.21 -35.29 -23.60
CA GLY A 189 -19.78 -35.30 -23.34
C GLY A 189 -19.18 -33.89 -23.20
N GLU A 190 -19.57 -32.97 -24.07
CA GLU A 190 -19.10 -31.57 -24.01
C GLU A 190 -19.64 -30.82 -22.78
N LEU A 191 -20.92 -31.03 -22.41
CA LEU A 191 -21.49 -30.44 -21.20
C LEU A 191 -20.81 -30.95 -19.93
N ASN A 192 -20.49 -32.24 -19.85
CA ASN A 192 -19.73 -32.80 -18.73
C ASN A 192 -18.33 -32.17 -18.60
N LYS A 193 -17.62 -31.98 -19.72
CA LYS A 193 -16.33 -31.26 -19.72
C LYS A 193 -16.50 -29.82 -19.23
N LEU A 194 -17.56 -29.13 -19.66
CA LEU A 194 -17.85 -27.76 -19.23
C LEU A 194 -18.15 -27.67 -17.73
N ILE A 195 -18.93 -28.62 -17.18
CA ILE A 195 -19.19 -28.73 -15.74
C ILE A 195 -17.88 -28.87 -14.96
N GLU A 196 -17.00 -29.78 -15.37
CA GLU A 196 -15.73 -30.01 -14.67
C GLU A 196 -14.83 -28.77 -14.72
N ARG A 197 -14.79 -28.05 -15.86
CA ARG A 197 -14.06 -26.77 -15.97
C ARG A 197 -14.63 -25.70 -15.03
N LYS A 198 -15.96 -25.53 -14.99
CA LYS A 198 -16.61 -24.54 -14.12
C LYS A 198 -16.45 -24.90 -12.63
N LYS A 199 -16.57 -26.18 -12.27
CA LYS A 199 -16.26 -26.66 -10.90
C LYS A 199 -14.82 -26.38 -10.50
N ALA A 200 -13.87 -26.64 -11.38
CA ALA A 200 -12.46 -26.34 -11.15
C ALA A 200 -12.19 -24.84 -10.98
N PHE A 201 -13.00 -23.98 -11.62
CA PHE A 201 -12.91 -22.53 -11.47
C PHE A 201 -13.39 -22.04 -10.10
N ILE A 202 -14.43 -22.64 -9.52
CA ILE A 202 -15.00 -22.21 -8.21
C ILE A 202 -14.40 -22.94 -6.98
N SER A 203 -13.61 -23.98 -7.23
CA SER A 203 -12.88 -24.81 -6.26
C SER A 203 -11.64 -24.12 -5.73
#